data_AF-A0A7U9PYD3-F1
#
_entry.id   AF-A0A7U9PYD3-F1
#
_cell.length_a   1.000
_cell.length_b   1.000
_cell.length_c   1.000
_cell.angle_alpha   90.00
_cell.angle_beta   90.00
_cell.angle_gamma   90.00
#
_symmetry.space_group_name_H-M   'P 1'
#
loop_
_entity.id
_entity.type
_entity.pdbx_description
1 polymer ?
#
loop_
_entity_poly.entity_id
_entity_poly.type
_entity_poly.pdbx_seq_one_letter_code
_entity_poly.pdbx_strand_id
1 'polypeptide(L)'
;MTGSMTRRSGVALFAAAVLAALPVLGTERDAAAVAAATPVAGAAGAQSGGHGSGGYRDHSSGQRWRGGWATSVQAPNALNPNWSTQGFTDQTVRQVVRVSTGGTQARIELSNRYGRTPLTITGATIARTGKGAAVQDGTVRQLLFGRQQSVTVPAGGEVRSDGLPMKVKALESLTVTLYLAGPTGPATYHQSALATTYRAAGDHRADTGGAAFTEQSQSWYYLSGVEVTGGKDDARRGAVVTFGDSITDGFGATVDANRRYPDVLAERFAAIGHPRSVLNQGISGNRVTADSTWAGEKGVARFRHDVLGEPNVGTVIVLEGINDIGASAWPDWPGGPAPDVSLAQLIEGHRSLIRQAHAAGVKVIGATVTPFKGAAYYSERGEAKRDGLNEWIRTSGEYDEVVDLDRALADPADQDRLAPAYDVGDHLHPSDAGYRAMAEAVDLDEL
;
A
#
# COMPACT_ATOMS: atom_id res chain seq x y z
N MET A 1 -43.60 44.25 -11.06
CA MET A 1 -43.46 42.85 -11.54
C MET A 1 -42.04 42.69 -12.02
N THR A 2 -41.16 42.15 -11.17
CA THR A 2 -39.73 41.93 -11.48
C THR A 2 -39.34 40.60 -10.86
N GLY A 3 -38.74 39.75 -11.70
CA GLY A 3 -38.62 38.31 -11.52
C GLY A 3 -37.46 37.86 -10.63
N SER A 4 -37.68 36.69 -10.03
CA SER A 4 -36.80 35.90 -9.17
C SER A 4 -35.62 35.31 -9.95
N MET A 5 -34.41 35.46 -9.41
CA MET A 5 -33.22 34.68 -9.79
C MET A 5 -32.94 33.61 -8.73
N THR A 6 -33.12 32.34 -9.09
CA THR A 6 -32.57 31.19 -8.38
C THR A 6 -31.24 30.79 -9.03
N ARG A 7 -30.14 30.90 -8.30
CA ARG A 7 -28.85 30.29 -8.67
C ARG A 7 -28.90 28.80 -8.32
N ARG A 8 -28.66 27.92 -9.29
CA ARG A 8 -28.29 26.52 -9.07
C ARG A 8 -26.79 26.37 -9.27
N SER A 9 -26.10 25.92 -8.22
CA SER A 9 -24.70 25.52 -8.23
C SER A 9 -24.61 24.12 -8.85
N GLY A 10 -23.79 23.95 -9.89
CA GLY A 10 -23.49 22.65 -10.48
C GLY A 10 -22.38 21.95 -9.69
N VAL A 11 -22.67 20.74 -9.22
CA VAL A 11 -21.67 19.75 -8.77
C VAL A 11 -21.57 18.72 -9.88
N ALA A 12 -20.37 18.53 -10.44
CA ALA A 12 -20.11 17.54 -11.47
C ALA A 12 -19.94 16.16 -10.82
N LEU A 13 -20.82 15.21 -11.15
CA LEU A 13 -20.62 13.79 -10.89
C LEU A 13 -19.56 13.25 -11.87
N PHE A 14 -18.47 12.68 -11.36
CA PHE A 14 -17.63 11.76 -12.12
C PHE A 14 -18.17 10.35 -11.93
N ALA A 15 -19.03 9.92 -12.85
CA ALA A 15 -19.44 8.52 -12.97
C ALA A 15 -18.41 7.78 -13.83
N ALA A 16 -18.02 6.59 -13.37
CA ALA A 16 -17.22 5.63 -14.10
C ALA A 16 -17.91 5.22 -15.40
N ALA A 17 -17.28 5.48 -16.53
CA ALA A 17 -17.60 4.88 -17.82
C ALA A 17 -16.37 4.93 -18.74
N VAL A 18 -15.70 3.80 -18.93
CA VAL A 18 -14.85 3.57 -20.10
C VAL A 18 -15.22 2.21 -20.67
N LEU A 19 -16.05 2.20 -21.70
CA LEU A 19 -16.11 1.10 -22.65
C LEU A 19 -16.44 1.62 -24.05
N ALA A 20 -15.75 0.99 -25.01
CA ALA A 20 -15.92 1.03 -26.47
C ALA A 20 -15.04 2.01 -27.28
N ALA A 21 -13.92 1.50 -27.80
CA ALA A 21 -13.70 1.35 -29.25
C ALA A 21 -12.35 0.61 -29.52
N LEU A 22 -12.41 -0.61 -30.04
CA LEU A 22 -11.30 -1.26 -30.73
C LEU A 22 -11.78 -1.70 -32.13
N PRO A 23 -11.03 -1.44 -33.21
CA PRO A 23 -11.39 -1.94 -34.53
C PRO A 23 -10.92 -3.38 -34.73
N VAL A 24 -11.73 -4.10 -35.51
CA VAL A 24 -11.54 -5.46 -36.00
C VAL A 24 -10.44 -5.49 -37.07
N LEU A 25 -9.42 -6.33 -36.89
CA LEU A 25 -8.57 -6.92 -37.92
C LEU A 25 -8.31 -8.36 -37.46
N GLY A 26 -8.81 -9.40 -38.12
CA GLY A 26 -8.41 -9.82 -39.45
C GLY A 26 -7.64 -11.13 -39.29
N THR A 27 -8.34 -12.26 -39.42
CA THR A 27 -7.81 -13.62 -39.29
C THR A 27 -6.91 -13.97 -40.47
N GLU A 28 -5.68 -14.41 -40.24
CA GLU A 28 -5.03 -15.39 -41.11
C GLU A 28 -4.24 -16.41 -40.28
N ARG A 29 -4.47 -17.67 -40.65
CA ARG A 29 -3.81 -18.87 -40.16
C ARG A 29 -2.46 -18.96 -40.86
N ASP A 30 -1.41 -19.34 -40.13
CA ASP A 30 -0.39 -20.22 -40.70
C ASP A 30 0.25 -21.08 -39.62
N ALA A 31 0.36 -22.36 -39.96
CA ALA A 31 0.92 -23.42 -39.16
C ALA A 31 2.41 -23.60 -39.51
N ALA A 32 3.28 -23.82 -38.52
CA ALA A 32 4.40 -24.76 -38.66
C ALA A 32 5.17 -25.00 -37.34
N ALA A 33 5.45 -26.28 -37.14
CA ALA A 33 6.65 -26.87 -36.54
C ALA A 33 6.89 -26.75 -35.03
N VAL A 34 6.44 -27.79 -34.34
CA VAL A 34 6.96 -28.28 -33.06
C VAL A 34 8.36 -28.86 -33.30
N ALA A 35 9.37 -28.33 -32.61
CA ALA A 35 10.66 -28.97 -32.44
C ALA A 35 10.91 -29.20 -30.95
N ALA A 36 10.93 -30.47 -30.56
CA ALA A 36 11.22 -30.93 -29.22
C ALA A 36 12.72 -30.75 -28.91
N ALA A 37 13.03 -30.11 -27.79
CA ALA A 37 14.35 -30.12 -27.19
C ALA A 37 14.25 -30.70 -25.77
N THR A 38 14.97 -31.79 -25.57
CA THR A 38 15.15 -32.53 -24.31
C THR A 38 15.89 -31.68 -23.27
N PRO A 39 15.49 -31.71 -21.98
CA PRO A 39 16.25 -31.04 -20.93
C PRO A 39 17.40 -31.94 -20.44
N VAL A 40 18.62 -31.40 -20.46
CA VAL A 40 19.77 -31.97 -19.75
C VAL A 40 19.70 -31.50 -18.30
N ALA A 41 19.63 -32.45 -17.37
CA ALA A 41 19.67 -32.23 -15.94
C ALA A 41 21.05 -31.73 -15.50
N GLY A 42 21.10 -30.53 -14.92
CA GLY A 42 22.26 -30.00 -14.20
C GLY A 42 21.86 -29.75 -12.75
N ALA A 43 22.25 -30.66 -11.86
CA ALA A 43 22.07 -30.52 -10.42
C ALA A 43 23.08 -29.50 -9.86
N ALA A 44 22.59 -28.46 -9.20
CA ALA A 44 23.37 -27.65 -8.26
C ALA A 44 22.46 -27.34 -7.07
N GLY A 45 22.74 -27.98 -5.93
CA GLY A 45 21.98 -27.83 -4.70
C GLY A 45 22.18 -26.44 -4.10
N ALA A 46 21.08 -25.73 -3.87
CA ALA A 46 21.03 -24.61 -2.94
C ALA A 46 20.31 -25.09 -1.68
N GLN A 47 21.05 -25.21 -0.58
CA GLN A 47 20.49 -25.52 0.73
C GLN A 47 19.55 -24.39 1.16
N SER A 48 18.32 -24.77 1.49
CA SER A 48 17.31 -23.95 2.12
C SER A 48 17.65 -23.74 3.61
N GLY A 49 18.17 -22.56 3.93
CA GLY A 49 18.32 -22.09 5.30
C GLY A 49 17.04 -21.44 5.80
N GLY A 50 16.26 -22.16 6.62
CA GLY A 50 15.08 -21.63 7.29
C GLY A 50 15.42 -20.47 8.23
N HIS A 51 14.65 -19.39 8.14
CA HIS A 51 14.73 -18.27 9.06
C HIS A 51 13.46 -18.23 9.92
N GLY A 52 13.63 -18.62 11.18
CA GLY A 52 12.66 -18.40 12.24
C GLY A 52 12.61 -16.93 12.64
N SER A 53 11.49 -16.54 13.24
CA SER A 53 11.16 -15.21 13.73
C SER A 53 12.19 -14.70 14.75
N GLY A 54 12.93 -13.68 14.33
CA GLY A 54 13.82 -12.90 15.18
C GLY A 54 14.19 -11.63 14.41
N GLY A 55 13.95 -10.46 15.02
CA GLY A 55 14.11 -9.17 14.35
C GLY A 55 15.38 -9.09 13.51
N TYR A 56 15.24 -8.65 12.26
CA TYR A 56 16.33 -8.55 11.29
C TYR A 56 17.46 -7.67 11.85
N ARG A 57 18.48 -8.32 12.41
CA ARG A 57 19.77 -7.71 12.67
C ARG A 57 20.51 -7.71 11.35
N ASP A 58 20.82 -6.54 10.83
CA ASP A 58 21.90 -6.45 9.87
C ASP A 58 23.19 -6.89 10.58
N HIS A 59 23.67 -8.08 10.23
CA HIS A 59 24.86 -8.71 10.80
C HIS A 59 26.12 -7.86 10.60
N SER A 60 26.06 -6.78 9.81
CA SER A 60 27.17 -5.84 9.60
C SER A 60 27.24 -4.70 10.63
N SER A 61 26.15 -4.37 11.35
CA SER A 61 26.11 -3.17 12.22
C SER A 61 25.50 -3.37 13.61
N GLY A 62 24.76 -4.46 13.86
CA GLY A 62 24.08 -4.69 15.15
C GLY A 62 22.97 -3.70 15.48
N GLN A 63 22.63 -2.80 14.55
CA GLN A 63 21.58 -1.80 14.68
C GLN A 63 20.20 -2.43 14.41
N ARG A 64 19.19 -1.99 15.17
CA ARG A 64 17.79 -2.40 14.99
C ARG A 64 17.09 -1.36 14.13
N TRP A 65 16.73 -1.73 12.92
CA TRP A 65 15.92 -0.88 12.05
C TRP A 65 14.43 -1.03 12.38
N ARG A 66 13.67 0.02 12.13
CA ARG A 66 12.22 0.09 12.29
C ARG A 66 11.61 0.72 11.05
N GLY A 67 10.40 0.30 10.67
CA GLY A 67 9.69 0.91 9.56
C GLY A 67 9.30 2.34 9.93
N GLY A 68 9.80 3.32 9.19
CA GLY A 68 9.33 4.70 9.26
C GLY A 68 8.09 4.88 8.39
N TRP A 69 8.06 4.22 7.23
CA TRP A 69 6.97 4.21 6.27
C TRP A 69 7.11 2.95 5.40
N ALA A 70 6.00 2.36 4.95
CA ALA A 70 5.99 1.24 4.01
C ALA A 70 4.71 1.25 3.17
N THR A 71 4.75 0.55 2.04
CA THR A 71 3.60 0.32 1.16
C THR A 71 3.70 -1.05 0.48
N SER A 72 2.56 -1.71 0.25
CA SER A 72 2.54 -2.92 -0.59
C SER A 72 2.68 -2.53 -2.05
N VAL A 73 3.41 -3.33 -2.83
CA VAL A 73 3.56 -3.10 -4.28
C VAL A 73 2.66 -4.04 -5.09
N GLN A 74 2.41 -3.65 -6.34
CA GLN A 74 1.57 -4.32 -7.33
C GLN A 74 2.32 -4.47 -8.65
N ALA A 75 1.86 -5.41 -9.47
CA ALA A 75 2.30 -5.53 -10.85
C ALA A 75 1.82 -4.30 -11.66
N PRO A 76 2.60 -3.85 -12.67
CA PRO A 76 2.22 -2.72 -13.49
C PRO A 76 0.88 -2.93 -14.19
N ASN A 77 -0.01 -1.94 -14.10
CA ASN A 77 -1.33 -1.95 -14.73
C ASN A 77 -1.74 -0.56 -15.23
N ALA A 78 -2.79 -0.51 -16.05
CA ALA A 78 -3.27 0.72 -16.69
C ALA A 78 -4.67 1.16 -16.21
N LEU A 79 -5.10 0.76 -15.01
CA LEU A 79 -6.44 1.11 -14.52
C LEU A 79 -6.63 2.61 -14.29
N ASN A 80 -5.62 3.26 -13.70
CA ASN A 80 -5.60 4.70 -13.48
C ASN A 80 -4.40 5.32 -14.20
N PRO A 81 -4.42 6.61 -14.58
CA PRO A 81 -3.27 7.29 -15.17
C PRO A 81 -2.02 7.16 -14.30
N ASN A 82 -1.03 6.41 -14.79
CA ASN A 82 0.22 6.13 -14.10
C ASN A 82 1.33 5.80 -15.13
N TRP A 83 2.56 5.60 -14.66
CA TRP A 83 3.73 5.36 -15.51
C TRP A 83 4.21 3.90 -15.48
N SER A 84 3.54 3.02 -14.75
CA SER A 84 4.03 1.67 -14.45
C SER A 84 4.14 0.78 -15.69
N THR A 85 3.20 0.86 -16.64
CA THR A 85 3.24 0.04 -17.86
C THR A 85 4.34 0.47 -18.82
N GLN A 86 4.66 1.76 -18.86
CA GLN A 86 5.72 2.33 -19.71
C GLN A 86 7.10 2.16 -19.07
N GLY A 87 7.18 2.30 -17.75
CA GLY A 87 8.45 2.42 -17.04
C GLY A 87 9.10 3.79 -17.22
N PHE A 88 10.42 3.81 -17.12
CA PHE A 88 11.23 5.02 -17.16
C PHE A 88 12.44 4.82 -18.06
N THR A 89 12.93 5.90 -18.67
CA THR A 89 14.18 5.92 -19.45
C THR A 89 14.73 7.34 -19.43
N ASP A 90 15.96 7.52 -18.96
CA ASP A 90 16.60 8.82 -18.74
C ASP A 90 15.70 9.80 -17.98
N GLN A 91 15.22 9.38 -16.82
CA GLN A 91 14.25 10.14 -16.03
C GLN A 91 14.57 10.11 -14.54
N THR A 92 14.22 11.20 -13.85
CA THR A 92 14.27 11.33 -12.40
C THR A 92 12.85 11.31 -11.83
N VAL A 93 12.64 10.52 -10.77
CA VAL A 93 11.34 10.35 -10.09
C VAL A 93 11.47 10.81 -8.64
N ARG A 94 10.65 11.78 -8.22
CA ARG A 94 10.55 12.26 -6.83
C ARG A 94 9.28 11.77 -6.16
N GLN A 95 9.45 11.11 -5.02
CA GLN A 95 8.39 10.44 -4.30
C GLN A 95 8.33 10.98 -2.88
N VAL A 96 7.20 11.56 -2.50
CA VAL A 96 6.98 12.10 -1.15
C VAL A 96 6.36 11.03 -0.27
N VAL A 97 6.93 10.83 0.91
CA VAL A 97 6.43 9.93 1.95
C VAL A 97 6.48 10.64 3.29
N ARG A 98 5.55 10.32 4.20
CA ARG A 98 5.57 10.83 5.58
C ARG A 98 5.85 9.67 6.51
N VAL A 99 6.91 9.79 7.33
CA VAL A 99 7.26 8.75 8.28
C VAL A 99 6.39 8.84 9.55
N SER A 100 6.01 7.71 10.11
CA SER A 100 5.26 7.61 11.36
C SER A 100 6.16 7.79 12.60
N THR A 101 7.43 7.35 12.51
CA THR A 101 8.41 7.46 13.59
C THR A 101 9.74 8.08 13.13
N GLY A 102 10.54 8.54 14.09
CA GLY A 102 11.80 9.24 13.86
C GLY A 102 13.03 8.40 14.17
N GLY A 103 14.19 8.92 13.78
CA GLY A 103 15.49 8.29 14.03
C GLY A 103 16.66 9.21 13.74
N THR A 104 17.87 8.70 13.96
CA THR A 104 19.12 9.42 13.65
C THR A 104 19.77 8.99 12.35
N GLN A 105 19.33 7.85 11.82
CA GLN A 105 19.70 7.36 10.50
C GLN A 105 18.45 6.92 9.75
N ALA A 106 18.53 6.97 8.42
CA ALA A 106 17.50 6.51 7.52
C ALA A 106 18.12 5.63 6.42
N ARG A 107 17.33 4.69 5.90
CA ARG A 107 17.59 3.96 4.66
C ARG A 107 16.27 3.74 3.91
N ILE A 108 16.36 3.42 2.64
CA ILE A 108 15.19 3.09 1.81
C ILE A 108 15.21 1.62 1.41
N GLU A 109 14.03 1.10 1.11
CA GLU A 109 13.84 -0.19 0.47
C GLU A 109 13.26 0.01 -0.93
N LEU A 110 13.87 -0.67 -1.90
CA LEU A 110 13.45 -0.67 -3.29
C LEU A 110 13.05 -2.08 -3.73
N SER A 111 11.94 -2.21 -4.43
CA SER A 111 11.37 -3.47 -4.87
C SER A 111 11.25 -3.55 -6.40
N ASN A 112 11.78 -4.63 -6.97
CA ASN A 112 11.58 -5.06 -8.35
C ASN A 112 10.77 -6.37 -8.38
N ARG A 113 9.91 -6.59 -7.38
CA ARG A 113 9.16 -7.83 -7.14
C ARG A 113 8.36 -8.32 -8.35
N TYR A 114 7.78 -7.42 -9.13
CA TYR A 114 7.02 -7.77 -10.34
C TYR A 114 7.79 -7.50 -11.64
N GLY A 115 9.07 -7.13 -11.54
CA GLY A 115 9.95 -6.97 -12.69
C GLY A 115 10.39 -8.31 -13.26
N ARG A 116 10.41 -8.41 -14.60
CA ARG A 116 10.86 -9.62 -15.33
C ARG A 116 12.33 -9.58 -15.74
N THR A 117 12.99 -8.44 -15.56
CA THR A 117 14.41 -8.21 -15.87
C THR A 117 15.06 -7.49 -14.69
N PRO A 118 16.40 -7.56 -14.55
CA PRO A 118 17.11 -6.77 -13.55
C PRO A 118 16.85 -5.27 -13.73
N LEU A 119 16.55 -4.57 -12.64
CA LEU A 119 16.32 -3.13 -12.58
C LEU A 119 17.60 -2.43 -12.12
N THR A 120 18.14 -1.52 -12.92
CA THR A 120 19.29 -0.69 -12.51
C THR A 120 18.82 0.66 -12.03
N ILE A 121 19.13 0.99 -10.79
CA ILE A 121 18.95 2.32 -10.19
C ILE A 121 20.30 3.04 -10.30
N THR A 122 20.41 4.02 -11.21
CA THR A 122 21.66 4.75 -11.46
C THR A 122 22.09 5.56 -10.24
N GLY A 123 21.13 6.02 -9.45
CA GLY A 123 21.32 6.27 -8.04
C GLY A 123 20.12 6.98 -7.41
N ALA A 124 20.21 7.19 -6.10
CA ALA A 124 19.10 7.71 -5.32
C ALA A 124 19.53 8.78 -4.33
N THR A 125 18.63 9.70 -3.99
CA THR A 125 18.82 10.68 -2.91
C THR A 125 17.62 10.68 -1.98
N ILE A 126 17.84 11.12 -0.73
CA ILE A 126 16.78 11.42 0.24
C ILE A 126 16.97 12.85 0.74
N ALA A 127 15.88 13.58 0.94
CA ALA A 127 15.89 14.95 1.42
C ALA A 127 14.64 15.22 2.26
N ARG A 128 14.64 16.33 3.00
CA ARG A 128 13.41 16.83 3.63
C ARG A 128 12.51 17.45 2.58
N THR A 129 11.23 17.13 2.61
CA THR A 129 10.26 17.63 1.63
C THR A 129 10.10 19.16 1.73
N GLY A 130 10.07 19.82 0.57
CA GLY A 130 9.74 21.23 0.40
C GLY A 130 8.32 21.39 -0.16
N LYS A 131 8.04 22.52 -0.84
CA LYS A 131 6.74 22.75 -1.48
C LYS A 131 6.70 22.13 -2.88
N GLY A 132 5.66 21.35 -3.18
CA GLY A 132 5.53 20.68 -4.47
C GLY A 132 6.69 19.71 -4.70
N ALA A 133 7.29 19.74 -5.88
CA ALA A 133 8.46 18.91 -6.19
C ALA A 133 9.77 19.37 -5.53
N ALA A 134 9.80 20.53 -4.84
CA ALA A 134 11.01 21.03 -4.22
C ALA A 134 11.39 20.24 -2.96
N VAL A 135 12.67 20.27 -2.61
CA VAL A 135 13.22 19.76 -1.35
C VAL A 135 13.90 20.88 -0.58
N GLN A 136 14.08 20.72 0.72
CA GLN A 136 14.73 21.76 1.54
C GLN A 136 16.23 21.85 1.23
N ASP A 137 16.73 23.06 1.00
CA ASP A 137 18.14 23.33 0.71
C ASP A 137 19.06 22.75 1.81
N GLY A 138 20.19 22.19 1.38
CA GLY A 138 21.19 21.58 2.28
C GLY A 138 20.78 20.24 2.90
N THR A 139 19.59 19.71 2.57
CA THR A 139 19.11 18.43 3.13
C THR A 139 19.28 17.23 2.21
N VAL A 140 19.61 17.45 0.93
CA VAL A 140 19.86 16.36 -0.03
C VAL A 140 21.01 15.49 0.45
N ARG A 141 20.79 14.18 0.54
CA ARG A 141 21.78 13.16 0.88
C ARG A 141 21.77 12.08 -0.18
N GLN A 142 22.94 11.78 -0.72
CA GLN A 142 23.14 10.66 -1.64
C GLN A 142 22.97 9.35 -0.86
N LEU A 143 22.12 8.46 -1.35
CA LEU A 143 22.00 7.09 -0.86
C LEU A 143 23.04 6.22 -1.55
N LEU A 144 23.57 5.25 -0.80
CA LEU A 144 24.51 4.25 -1.29
C LEU A 144 23.91 2.85 -1.10
N PHE A 145 24.40 1.89 -1.86
CA PHE A 145 24.02 0.48 -1.80
C PHE A 145 25.30 -0.35 -1.79
N GLY A 146 25.65 -0.93 -0.65
CA GLY A 146 26.94 -1.61 -0.51
C GLY A 146 28.12 -0.68 -0.83
N ARG A 147 28.04 0.59 -0.40
CA ARG A 147 28.98 1.69 -0.68
C ARG A 147 29.07 2.14 -2.14
N GLN A 148 28.17 1.68 -3.00
CA GLN A 148 28.08 2.10 -4.41
C GLN A 148 26.92 3.09 -4.61
N GLN A 149 27.05 4.01 -5.55
CA GLN A 149 25.97 4.97 -5.87
C GLN A 149 24.84 4.35 -6.70
N SER A 150 25.17 3.30 -7.46
CA SER A 150 24.26 2.57 -8.34
C SER A 150 24.07 1.15 -7.83
N VAL A 151 22.90 0.58 -8.07
CA VAL A 151 22.57 -0.80 -7.72
C VAL A 151 21.72 -1.46 -8.80
N THR A 152 21.93 -2.75 -9.02
CA THR A 152 21.04 -3.58 -9.83
C THR A 152 20.22 -4.48 -8.91
N VAL A 153 18.90 -4.29 -8.92
CA VAL A 153 17.93 -5.13 -8.22
C VAL A 153 17.57 -6.30 -9.14
N PRO A 154 17.74 -7.57 -8.73
CA PRO A 154 17.36 -8.72 -9.54
C PRO A 154 15.87 -8.69 -9.93
N ALA A 155 15.49 -9.40 -11.00
CA ALA A 155 14.09 -9.66 -11.31
C ALA A 155 13.43 -10.37 -10.13
N GLY A 156 12.27 -9.88 -9.67
CA GLY A 156 11.61 -10.41 -8.48
C GLY A 156 12.30 -10.09 -7.15
N GLY A 157 13.38 -9.31 -7.16
CA GLY A 157 14.20 -9.02 -5.99
C GLY A 157 13.90 -7.67 -5.36
N GLU A 158 14.50 -7.45 -4.19
CA GLU A 158 14.41 -6.21 -3.41
C GLU A 158 15.81 -5.86 -2.88
N VAL A 159 16.04 -4.58 -2.59
CA VAL A 159 17.30 -4.12 -2.00
C VAL A 159 17.05 -2.98 -1.02
N ARG A 160 17.88 -2.91 0.01
CA ARG A 160 17.93 -1.78 0.95
C ARG A 160 19.17 -0.96 0.68
N SER A 161 19.06 0.36 0.82
CA SER A 161 20.24 1.22 0.83
C SER A 161 21.04 1.02 2.12
N ASP A 162 22.29 1.44 2.10
CA ASP A 162 23.08 1.63 3.31
C ASP A 162 22.38 2.66 4.21
N GLY A 163 22.55 2.52 5.54
CA GLY A 163 22.09 3.52 6.49
C GLY A 163 22.93 4.79 6.39
N LEU A 164 22.27 5.95 6.30
CA LEU A 164 22.95 7.25 6.31
C LEU A 164 22.55 8.10 7.51
N PRO A 165 23.48 8.91 8.07
CA PRO A 165 23.15 9.88 9.12
C PRO A 165 22.19 10.96 8.61
N MET A 166 20.96 10.92 9.11
CA MET A 166 19.93 11.91 8.87
C MET A 166 18.96 11.89 10.04
N LYS A 167 18.89 13.01 10.77
CA LYS A 167 17.92 13.14 11.86
C LYS A 167 16.54 13.38 11.27
N VAL A 168 15.68 12.40 11.42
CA VAL A 168 14.28 12.39 11.00
C VAL A 168 13.40 12.47 12.25
N LYS A 169 12.42 13.37 12.24
CA LYS A 169 11.40 13.48 13.29
C LYS A 169 10.21 12.60 12.92
N ALA A 170 9.48 12.12 13.93
CA ALA A 170 8.18 11.51 13.69
C ALA A 170 7.27 12.49 12.93
N LEU A 171 6.45 11.96 12.01
CA LEU A 171 5.53 12.71 11.18
C LEU A 171 6.20 13.67 10.17
N GLU A 172 7.51 13.55 9.98
CA GLU A 172 8.25 14.33 8.98
C GLU A 172 8.04 13.74 7.58
N SER A 173 7.85 14.62 6.59
CA SER A 173 7.84 14.24 5.19
C SER A 173 9.25 14.23 4.59
N LEU A 174 9.57 13.14 3.91
CA LEU A 174 10.81 12.92 3.20
C LEU A 174 10.51 12.75 1.71
N THR A 175 11.42 13.27 0.88
CA THR A 175 11.38 13.07 -0.56
C THR A 175 12.50 12.13 -0.95
N VAL A 176 12.14 10.98 -1.51
CA VAL A 176 13.07 10.03 -2.13
C VAL A 176 13.12 10.31 -3.62
N THR A 177 14.32 10.51 -4.16
CA THR A 177 14.53 10.78 -5.58
C THR A 177 15.31 9.62 -6.20
N LEU A 178 14.80 9.01 -7.27
CA LEU A 178 15.47 7.97 -8.04
C LEU A 178 15.84 8.49 -9.43
N TYR A 179 17.05 8.22 -9.90
CA TYR A 179 17.42 8.43 -11.30
C TYR A 179 17.59 7.10 -12.03
N LEU A 180 16.93 7.01 -13.17
CA LEU A 180 16.79 5.82 -14.00
C LEU A 180 17.33 6.16 -15.39
N ALA A 181 18.66 6.07 -15.57
CA ALA A 181 19.31 6.49 -16.81
C ALA A 181 18.97 5.57 -17.99
N GLY A 182 18.84 4.27 -17.74
CA GLY A 182 18.50 3.27 -18.74
C GLY A 182 17.01 2.90 -18.73
N PRO A 183 16.53 2.18 -19.76
CA PRO A 183 15.16 1.70 -19.80
C PRO A 183 14.92 0.67 -18.69
N THR A 184 13.90 0.91 -17.88
CA THR A 184 13.52 -0.01 -16.78
C THR A 184 12.60 -1.14 -17.24
N GLY A 185 11.87 -0.93 -18.34
CA GLY A 185 10.66 -1.70 -18.64
C GLY A 185 9.54 -1.44 -17.61
N PRO A 186 8.46 -2.23 -17.64
CA PRO A 186 7.33 -2.04 -16.74
C PRO A 186 7.75 -2.03 -15.26
N ALA A 187 7.23 -1.07 -14.50
CA ALA A 187 7.61 -0.80 -13.13
C ALA A 187 6.77 -1.56 -12.10
N THR A 188 7.45 -2.14 -11.10
CA THR A 188 6.83 -2.46 -9.82
C THR A 188 6.41 -1.14 -9.17
N TYR A 189 5.17 -1.05 -8.71
CA TYR A 189 4.61 0.23 -8.24
C TYR A 189 3.53 0.01 -7.18
N HIS A 190 3.09 1.06 -6.51
CA HIS A 190 1.90 1.05 -5.67
C HIS A 190 0.88 2.02 -6.27
N GLN A 191 -0.32 1.53 -6.56
CA GLN A 191 -1.30 2.24 -7.39
C GLN A 191 -1.86 3.51 -6.74
N SER A 192 -2.28 3.44 -5.47
CA SER A 192 -3.13 4.46 -4.84
C SER A 192 -2.41 5.18 -3.70
N ALA A 193 -1.26 5.79 -4.00
CA ALA A 193 -0.44 6.45 -2.98
C ALA A 193 -1.15 7.61 -2.26
N LEU A 194 -2.08 8.27 -2.96
CA LEU A 194 -2.70 9.54 -2.53
C LEU A 194 -1.65 10.58 -2.08
N ALA A 195 -0.47 10.48 -2.69
CA ALA A 195 0.67 11.35 -2.51
C ALA A 195 1.23 11.68 -3.90
N THR A 196 1.57 12.94 -4.13
CA THR A 196 2.06 13.40 -5.43
C THR A 196 3.49 12.95 -5.64
N THR A 197 3.68 12.13 -6.66
CA THR A 197 4.97 11.77 -7.24
C THR A 197 5.23 12.65 -8.46
N TYR A 198 6.48 13.06 -8.65
CA TYR A 198 6.90 13.94 -9.74
C TYR A 198 7.93 13.29 -10.65
N ARG A 199 7.93 13.64 -11.94
CA ARG A 199 8.89 13.16 -12.94
C ARG A 199 9.52 14.30 -13.73
N ALA A 200 10.80 14.16 -14.03
CA ALA A 200 11.61 15.02 -14.90
C ALA A 200 12.45 14.16 -15.86
N ALA A 201 12.76 14.68 -17.05
CA ALA A 201 13.71 14.06 -17.97
C ALA A 201 15.15 14.41 -17.58
N GLY A 202 16.09 13.48 -17.69
CA GLY A 202 17.48 13.66 -17.26
C GLY A 202 17.72 13.45 -15.76
N ASP A 203 18.95 13.69 -15.32
CA ASP A 203 19.37 13.56 -13.91
C ASP A 203 19.14 14.87 -13.13
N HIS A 204 18.09 14.87 -12.31
CA HIS A 204 17.67 15.99 -11.46
C HIS A 204 17.76 15.64 -9.97
N ARG A 205 18.63 14.69 -9.60
CA ARG A 205 18.77 14.25 -8.20
C ARG A 205 19.34 15.31 -7.27
N ALA A 206 20.16 16.22 -7.80
CA ALA A 206 20.82 17.27 -7.04
C ALA A 206 19.99 18.56 -6.92
N ASP A 207 18.99 18.74 -7.79
CA ASP A 207 18.17 19.94 -7.82
C ASP A 207 17.43 20.12 -6.48
N THR A 208 17.41 21.31 -5.91
CA THR A 208 16.55 21.56 -4.74
C THR A 208 15.19 22.14 -5.13
N GLY A 209 15.15 22.86 -6.26
CA GLY A 209 13.92 23.35 -6.87
C GLY A 209 13.08 22.25 -7.52
N GLY A 210 11.84 22.60 -7.86
CA GLY A 210 10.88 21.71 -8.53
C GLY A 210 10.67 21.98 -10.02
N ALA A 211 11.36 22.96 -10.62
CA ALA A 211 11.01 23.47 -11.96
C ALA A 211 11.18 22.45 -13.09
N ALA A 212 12.14 21.53 -12.97
CA ALA A 212 12.35 20.46 -13.95
C ALA A 212 11.26 19.37 -13.91
N PHE A 213 10.51 19.29 -12.82
CA PHE A 213 9.51 18.25 -12.59
C PHE A 213 8.15 18.68 -13.10
N THR A 214 7.92 18.45 -14.39
CA THR A 214 6.74 18.94 -15.12
C THR A 214 5.58 17.95 -15.17
N GLU A 215 5.79 16.70 -14.72
CA GLU A 215 4.78 15.64 -14.73
C GLU A 215 4.50 15.13 -13.32
N GLN A 216 3.26 14.69 -13.09
CA GLN A 216 2.78 14.20 -11.80
C GLN A 216 2.03 12.87 -11.92
N SER A 217 2.06 12.09 -10.84
CA SER A 217 1.31 10.85 -10.66
C SER A 217 0.91 10.71 -9.19
N GLN A 218 -0.11 9.90 -8.89
CA GLN A 218 -0.53 9.57 -7.51
C GLN A 218 -0.16 8.12 -7.15
N SER A 219 0.98 7.66 -7.65
CA SER A 219 1.52 6.32 -7.40
C SER A 219 2.97 6.41 -6.96
N TRP A 220 3.42 5.44 -6.17
CA TRP A 220 4.85 5.23 -5.88
C TRP A 220 5.42 4.17 -6.82
N TYR A 221 6.66 4.33 -7.25
CA TYR A 221 7.36 3.45 -8.20
C TYR A 221 8.64 2.94 -7.57
N TYR A 222 8.79 1.62 -7.53
CA TYR A 222 9.91 0.87 -6.95
C TYR A 222 10.20 1.13 -5.46
N LEU A 223 9.65 2.16 -4.82
CA LEU A 223 9.84 2.46 -3.40
C LEU A 223 8.83 1.68 -2.56
N SER A 224 9.30 0.76 -1.72
CA SER A 224 8.44 -0.06 -0.83
C SER A 224 8.58 0.32 0.64
N GLY A 225 9.70 0.94 1.05
CA GLY A 225 9.92 1.26 2.46
C GLY A 225 10.90 2.40 2.71
N VAL A 226 10.72 3.05 3.86
CA VAL A 226 11.71 3.91 4.50
C VAL A 226 11.88 3.41 5.92
N GLU A 227 13.10 3.05 6.29
CA GLU A 227 13.42 2.57 7.61
C GLU A 227 14.27 3.57 8.37
N VAL A 228 14.09 3.64 9.68
CA VAL A 228 14.84 4.50 10.58
C VAL A 228 15.43 3.71 11.74
N THR A 229 16.57 4.16 12.25
CA THR A 229 17.21 3.58 13.44
C THR A 229 17.84 4.65 14.33
N GLY A 230 18.06 4.27 15.59
CA GLY A 230 18.52 5.16 16.65
C GLY A 230 17.42 6.10 17.16
N GLY A 231 17.68 6.73 18.30
CA GLY A 231 16.71 7.57 19.02
C GLY A 231 16.42 7.03 20.42
N LYS A 232 15.64 7.78 21.20
CA LYS A 232 15.36 7.44 22.61
C LYS A 232 14.46 6.20 22.78
N ASP A 233 13.72 5.85 21.74
CA ASP A 233 12.65 4.83 21.77
C ASP A 233 13.03 3.52 21.07
N ASP A 234 14.32 3.27 20.85
CA ASP A 234 14.89 2.21 19.98
C ASP A 234 14.64 0.76 20.46
N ALA A 235 13.87 0.54 21.54
CA ALA A 235 13.90 -0.74 22.25
C ALA A 235 12.59 -1.28 22.85
N ARG A 236 11.42 -0.64 22.74
CA ARG A 236 10.29 -1.02 23.63
C ARG A 236 8.97 -1.49 23.02
N ARG A 237 8.60 -1.11 21.78
CA ARG A 237 7.29 -1.51 21.20
C ARG A 237 7.44 -1.87 19.71
N GLY A 238 6.78 -2.95 19.28
CA GLY A 238 6.81 -3.43 17.89
C GLY A 238 6.06 -2.50 16.93
N ALA A 239 6.32 -2.55 15.62
CA ALA A 239 5.54 -1.81 14.63
C ALA A 239 4.09 -2.30 14.58
N VAL A 240 3.19 -1.38 14.24
CA VAL A 240 1.79 -1.66 13.90
C VAL A 240 1.67 -1.65 12.38
N VAL A 241 1.26 -2.76 11.79
CA VAL A 241 0.97 -2.84 10.36
C VAL A 241 -0.55 -2.78 10.17
N THR A 242 -1.03 -1.94 9.26
CA THR A 242 -2.42 -1.92 8.84
C THR A 242 -2.52 -2.65 7.50
N PHE A 243 -3.21 -3.78 7.46
CA PHE A 243 -3.26 -4.68 6.32
C PHE A 243 -4.70 -4.81 5.80
N GLY A 244 -4.88 -4.64 4.50
CA GLY A 244 -6.22 -4.71 3.94
C GLY A 244 -6.36 -4.25 2.50
N ASP A 245 -7.56 -3.77 2.19
CA ASP A 245 -7.97 -3.33 0.86
C ASP A 245 -7.95 -1.79 0.69
N SER A 246 -8.80 -1.22 -0.18
CA SER A 246 -8.86 0.21 -0.50
C SER A 246 -9.19 1.08 0.69
N ILE A 247 -9.94 0.56 1.67
CA ILE A 247 -10.27 1.28 2.90
C ILE A 247 -9.01 1.40 3.77
N THR A 248 -8.14 0.39 3.76
CA THR A 248 -6.84 0.47 4.45
C THR A 248 -5.81 1.28 3.68
N ASP A 249 -5.78 1.11 2.36
CA ASP A 249 -4.95 1.87 1.43
C ASP A 249 -5.21 3.38 1.58
N GLY A 250 -6.48 3.74 1.81
CA GLY A 250 -6.91 5.09 2.17
C GLY A 250 -7.71 5.80 1.08
N PHE A 251 -8.25 5.06 0.10
CA PHE A 251 -9.03 5.62 -1.01
C PHE A 251 -10.09 6.61 -0.52
N GLY A 252 -10.22 7.76 -1.16
CA GLY A 252 -11.13 8.83 -0.74
C GLY A 252 -10.53 9.85 0.23
N ALA A 253 -9.36 9.57 0.83
CA ALA A 253 -8.63 10.58 1.59
C ALA A 253 -8.10 11.71 0.69
N THR A 254 -8.02 12.91 1.23
CA THR A 254 -7.49 14.07 0.50
C THR A 254 -6.03 13.86 0.11
N VAL A 255 -5.74 13.99 -1.18
CA VAL A 255 -4.37 13.84 -1.74
C VAL A 255 -3.40 14.79 -1.05
N ASP A 256 -2.21 14.29 -0.72
CA ASP A 256 -1.12 14.98 -0.01
C ASP A 256 -1.43 15.40 1.44
N ALA A 257 -2.64 15.16 1.94
CA ALA A 257 -3.03 15.59 3.28
C ALA A 257 -2.59 14.60 4.37
N ASN A 258 -2.22 13.36 4.03
CA ASN A 258 -1.89 12.27 4.97
C ASN A 258 -3.00 12.07 6.01
N ARG A 259 -4.23 11.84 5.53
CA ARG A 259 -5.45 11.70 6.36
C ARG A 259 -6.07 10.30 6.30
N ARG A 260 -5.31 9.31 5.85
CA ARG A 260 -5.72 7.90 5.87
C ARG A 260 -5.71 7.44 7.33
N TYR A 261 -6.51 6.44 7.71
CA TYR A 261 -6.54 6.03 9.13
C TYR A 261 -5.16 5.61 9.69
N PRO A 262 -4.24 5.00 8.93
CA PRO A 262 -2.90 4.70 9.44
C PRO A 262 -2.07 5.97 9.72
N ASP A 263 -2.26 7.04 8.92
CA ASP A 263 -1.61 8.33 9.17
C ASP A 263 -2.13 8.96 10.47
N VAL A 264 -3.46 8.97 10.65
CA VAL A 264 -4.10 9.51 11.86
C VAL A 264 -3.72 8.68 13.09
N LEU A 265 -3.58 7.36 12.95
CA LEU A 265 -3.09 6.49 14.03
C LEU A 265 -1.65 6.86 14.43
N ALA A 266 -0.77 7.13 13.47
CA ALA A 266 0.58 7.63 13.76
C ALA A 266 0.56 8.99 14.48
N GLU A 267 -0.36 9.88 14.09
CA GLU A 267 -0.58 11.17 14.77
C GLU A 267 -1.02 11.00 16.22
N ARG A 268 -1.93 10.05 16.50
CA ARG A 268 -2.38 9.74 17.86
C ARG A 268 -1.22 9.25 18.74
N PHE A 269 -0.37 8.35 18.23
CA PHE A 269 0.84 7.91 18.93
C PHE A 269 1.81 9.07 19.23
N ALA A 270 2.01 9.96 18.26
CA ALA A 270 2.86 11.13 18.46
C ALA A 270 2.28 12.12 19.49
N ALA A 271 0.95 12.30 19.49
CA ALA A 271 0.25 13.22 20.39
C ALA A 271 0.38 12.82 21.87
N ILE A 272 0.46 11.51 22.16
CA ILE A 272 0.69 11.00 23.53
C ILE A 272 2.19 10.95 23.91
N GLY A 273 3.09 11.47 23.07
CA GLY A 273 4.53 11.49 23.32
C GLY A 273 5.24 10.16 23.07
N HIS A 274 4.59 9.22 22.39
CA HIS A 274 5.14 7.90 22.06
C HIS A 274 5.03 7.57 20.56
N PRO A 275 5.69 8.34 19.66
CA PRO A 275 5.67 8.01 18.23
C PRO A 275 6.09 6.57 17.96
N ARG A 276 5.34 5.90 17.09
CA ARG A 276 5.48 4.46 16.81
C ARG A 276 5.44 4.23 15.30
N SER A 277 6.12 3.18 14.86
CA SER A 277 6.01 2.69 13.49
C SER A 277 4.57 2.26 13.21
N VAL A 278 3.91 2.96 12.29
CA VAL A 278 2.62 2.59 11.69
C VAL A 278 2.85 2.46 10.19
N LEU A 279 2.57 1.28 9.64
CA LEU A 279 2.95 0.88 8.28
C LEU A 279 1.70 0.48 7.50
N ASN A 280 1.48 1.10 6.35
CA ASN A 280 0.28 0.87 5.55
C ASN A 280 0.54 -0.19 4.46
N GLN A 281 -0.13 -1.34 4.57
CA GLN A 281 -0.04 -2.45 3.63
C GLN A 281 -1.41 -2.72 2.98
N GLY A 282 -2.18 -1.65 2.77
CA GLY A 282 -3.41 -1.65 1.99
C GLY A 282 -3.15 -1.76 0.49
N ILE A 283 -3.99 -2.51 -0.21
CA ILE A 283 -4.04 -2.50 -1.67
C ILE A 283 -5.49 -2.33 -2.10
N SER A 284 -5.79 -1.25 -2.82
CA SER A 284 -7.12 -1.03 -3.37
C SER A 284 -7.64 -2.23 -4.18
N GLY A 285 -8.84 -2.71 -3.84
CA GLY A 285 -9.48 -3.87 -4.46
C GLY A 285 -8.97 -5.24 -4.03
N ASN A 286 -8.01 -5.31 -3.09
CA ASN A 286 -7.44 -6.58 -2.63
C ASN A 286 -8.51 -7.44 -1.96
N ARG A 287 -8.32 -8.76 -2.08
CA ARG A 287 -9.22 -9.78 -1.58
C ARG A 287 -8.44 -10.75 -0.73
N VAL A 288 -9.06 -11.25 0.32
CA VAL A 288 -8.46 -12.25 1.21
C VAL A 288 -8.17 -13.54 0.44
N THR A 289 -9.09 -13.95 -0.44
CA THR A 289 -9.11 -15.32 -0.97
C THR A 289 -8.70 -15.48 -2.44
N ALA A 290 -8.66 -14.40 -3.22
CA ALA A 290 -8.48 -14.50 -4.67
C ALA A 290 -7.60 -13.39 -5.26
N ASP A 291 -6.65 -13.78 -6.11
CA ASP A 291 -5.75 -12.85 -6.80
C ASP A 291 -6.51 -11.95 -7.77
N SER A 292 -5.96 -10.79 -8.08
CA SER A 292 -6.50 -9.84 -9.05
C SER A 292 -5.38 -9.37 -9.99
N THR A 293 -5.69 -9.25 -11.28
CA THR A 293 -4.73 -8.74 -12.27
C THR A 293 -4.33 -7.29 -12.05
N TRP A 294 -5.09 -6.54 -11.24
CA TRP A 294 -4.76 -5.16 -10.88
C TRP A 294 -4.60 -4.96 -9.37
N ALA A 295 -5.40 -5.64 -8.54
CA ALA A 295 -5.34 -5.51 -7.08
C ALA A 295 -4.35 -6.48 -6.40
N GLY A 296 -3.49 -7.12 -7.19
CA GLY A 296 -2.38 -7.92 -6.70
C GLY A 296 -2.75 -9.32 -6.23
N GLU A 297 -1.77 -9.97 -5.58
CA GLU A 297 -1.92 -11.28 -4.94
C GLU A 297 -2.93 -11.19 -3.80
N LYS A 298 -3.70 -12.26 -3.57
CA LYS A 298 -4.65 -12.35 -2.45
C LYS A 298 -3.99 -12.12 -1.09
N GLY A 299 -4.75 -11.56 -0.16
CA GLY A 299 -4.29 -11.20 1.18
C GLY A 299 -3.52 -12.34 1.87
N VAL A 300 -4.07 -13.56 1.86
CA VAL A 300 -3.41 -14.72 2.50
C VAL A 300 -2.05 -15.09 1.91
N ALA A 301 -1.79 -14.76 0.64
CA ALA A 301 -0.53 -15.07 -0.04
C ALA A 301 0.53 -13.99 0.23
N ARG A 302 0.12 -12.71 0.20
CA ARG A 302 1.05 -11.59 0.40
C ARG A 302 1.34 -11.28 1.86
N PHE A 303 0.50 -11.72 2.80
CA PHE A 303 0.60 -11.39 4.23
C PHE A 303 2.00 -11.63 4.83
N ARG A 304 2.62 -12.78 4.53
CA ARG A 304 3.97 -13.08 5.03
C ARG A 304 5.00 -12.05 4.58
N HIS A 305 4.92 -11.63 3.32
CA HIS A 305 5.85 -10.65 2.78
C HIS A 305 5.54 -9.26 3.34
N ASP A 306 4.30 -8.80 3.14
CA ASP A 306 3.91 -7.41 3.36
C ASP A 306 3.76 -7.07 4.85
N VAL A 307 3.47 -8.05 5.71
CA VAL A 307 3.32 -7.84 7.16
C VAL A 307 4.50 -8.40 7.93
N LEU A 308 4.79 -9.69 7.75
CA LEU A 308 5.80 -10.38 8.56
C LEU A 308 7.24 -10.08 8.10
N GLY A 309 7.40 -9.55 6.89
CA GLY A 309 8.68 -9.04 6.38
C GLY A 309 9.06 -7.66 6.92
N GLU A 310 8.11 -6.93 7.54
CA GLU A 310 8.36 -5.59 8.06
C GLU A 310 9.25 -5.62 9.30
N PRO A 311 10.19 -4.67 9.42
CA PRO A 311 11.14 -4.64 10.52
C PRO A 311 10.42 -4.35 11.85
N ASN A 312 10.65 -5.25 12.81
CA ASN A 312 10.17 -5.14 14.19
C ASN A 312 8.63 -5.12 14.31
N VAL A 313 7.89 -5.74 13.39
CA VAL A 313 6.42 -5.89 13.52
C VAL A 313 6.05 -6.59 14.83
N GLY A 314 5.10 -6.01 15.56
CA GLY A 314 4.55 -6.58 16.79
C GLY A 314 3.04 -6.78 16.74
N THR A 315 2.36 -5.96 15.95
CA THR A 315 0.90 -5.97 15.84
C THR A 315 0.49 -5.74 14.39
N VAL A 316 -0.58 -6.42 13.95
CA VAL A 316 -1.24 -6.16 12.67
C VAL A 316 -2.74 -5.94 12.89
N ILE A 317 -3.30 -4.93 12.23
CA ILE A 317 -4.74 -4.69 12.14
C ILE A 317 -5.19 -5.17 10.76
N VAL A 318 -6.11 -6.13 10.71
CA VAL A 318 -6.63 -6.72 9.47
C VAL A 318 -8.02 -6.15 9.20
N LEU A 319 -8.15 -5.37 8.13
CA LEU A 319 -9.42 -4.88 7.58
C LEU A 319 -9.51 -5.29 6.11
N GLU A 320 -10.15 -6.43 5.85
CA GLU A 320 -10.25 -6.98 4.50
C GLU A 320 -11.51 -7.85 4.38
N GLY A 321 -11.98 -8.06 3.15
CA GLY A 321 -13.09 -8.97 2.83
C GLY A 321 -14.25 -8.32 2.09
N ILE A 322 -14.33 -6.98 2.05
CA ILE A 322 -15.42 -6.28 1.33
C ILE A 322 -15.38 -6.57 -0.17
N ASN A 323 -14.19 -6.70 -0.75
CA ASN A 323 -14.03 -7.04 -2.16
C ASN A 323 -14.32 -8.53 -2.44
N ASP A 324 -14.06 -9.44 -1.50
CA ASP A 324 -14.50 -10.84 -1.62
C ASP A 324 -16.04 -10.92 -1.65
N ILE A 325 -16.70 -10.13 -0.78
CA ILE A 325 -18.16 -10.01 -0.70
C ILE A 325 -18.72 -9.39 -1.99
N GLY A 326 -18.20 -8.25 -2.42
CA GLY A 326 -18.63 -7.54 -3.62
C GLY A 326 -18.41 -8.35 -4.90
N ALA A 327 -17.22 -8.94 -5.06
CA ALA A 327 -16.91 -9.79 -6.21
C ALA A 327 -17.84 -11.00 -6.30
N SER A 328 -18.19 -11.62 -5.17
CA SER A 328 -19.12 -12.75 -5.12
C SER A 328 -20.56 -12.40 -5.53
N ALA A 329 -20.89 -11.11 -5.61
CA ALA A 329 -22.20 -10.61 -6.02
C ALA A 329 -22.18 -9.92 -7.39
N TRP A 330 -21.00 -9.77 -8.02
CA TRP A 330 -20.83 -9.05 -9.28
C TRP A 330 -20.15 -9.91 -10.35
N PRO A 331 -20.91 -10.47 -11.31
CA PRO A 331 -20.35 -11.35 -12.36
C PRO A 331 -19.24 -10.72 -13.21
N ASP A 332 -19.32 -9.41 -13.48
CA ASP A 332 -18.36 -8.65 -14.28
C ASP A 332 -17.27 -7.94 -13.45
N TRP A 333 -16.94 -8.51 -12.28
CA TRP A 333 -15.92 -7.93 -11.40
C TRP A 333 -14.59 -7.71 -12.15
N PRO A 334 -14.02 -6.49 -12.12
CA PRO A 334 -12.79 -6.21 -12.83
C PRO A 334 -11.61 -6.94 -12.17
N GLY A 335 -10.69 -7.45 -12.97
CA GLY A 335 -9.43 -8.01 -12.47
C GLY A 335 -9.31 -9.53 -12.47
N GLY A 336 -10.23 -10.22 -13.13
CA GLY A 336 -10.17 -11.67 -13.32
C GLY A 336 -11.38 -12.37 -12.71
N PRO A 337 -11.36 -13.71 -12.63
CA PRO A 337 -12.48 -14.46 -12.11
C PRO A 337 -12.89 -14.00 -10.70
N ALA A 338 -14.19 -13.85 -10.52
CA ALA A 338 -14.84 -13.58 -9.25
C ALA A 338 -15.75 -14.75 -8.88
N PRO A 339 -15.17 -15.89 -8.44
CA PRO A 339 -15.98 -16.99 -7.95
C PRO A 339 -16.77 -16.54 -6.72
N ASP A 340 -17.94 -17.14 -6.51
CA ASP A 340 -18.68 -16.96 -5.27
C ASP A 340 -17.87 -17.53 -4.09
N VAL A 341 -17.44 -16.65 -3.19
CA VAL A 341 -16.74 -17.01 -1.96
C VAL A 341 -17.76 -17.15 -0.85
N SER A 342 -17.98 -18.35 -0.33
CA SER A 342 -18.85 -18.56 0.82
C SER A 342 -18.31 -17.87 2.09
N LEU A 343 -19.19 -17.56 3.05
CA LEU A 343 -18.77 -17.02 4.35
C LEU A 343 -17.72 -17.92 5.04
N ALA A 344 -17.89 -19.25 4.96
CA ALA A 344 -16.95 -20.20 5.54
C ALA A 344 -15.55 -20.13 4.90
N GLN A 345 -15.48 -19.96 3.57
CA GLN A 345 -14.20 -19.78 2.87
C GLN A 345 -13.53 -18.46 3.24
N LEU A 346 -14.32 -17.38 3.38
CA LEU A 346 -13.81 -16.09 3.80
C LEU A 346 -13.26 -16.14 5.25
N ILE A 347 -14.03 -16.72 6.18
CA ILE A 347 -13.57 -16.96 7.56
C ILE A 347 -12.29 -17.80 7.59
N GLU A 348 -12.19 -18.86 6.77
CA GLU A 348 -10.96 -19.66 6.71
C GLU A 348 -9.76 -18.86 6.17
N GLY A 349 -10.00 -17.91 5.26
CA GLY A 349 -9.01 -16.93 4.84
C GLY A 349 -8.49 -16.09 6.01
N HIS A 350 -9.38 -15.51 6.82
CA HIS A 350 -9.02 -14.77 8.02
C HIS A 350 -8.28 -15.65 9.05
N ARG A 351 -8.72 -16.89 9.27
CA ARG A 351 -8.01 -17.87 10.11
C ARG A 351 -6.59 -18.14 9.62
N SER A 352 -6.38 -18.17 8.30
CA SER A 352 -5.04 -18.30 7.73
C SER A 352 -4.15 -17.11 8.09
N LEU A 353 -4.67 -15.88 8.06
CA LEU A 353 -3.95 -14.68 8.47
C LEU A 353 -3.60 -14.73 9.97
N ILE A 354 -4.56 -15.10 10.83
CA ILE A 354 -4.37 -15.27 12.28
C ILE A 354 -3.25 -16.29 12.55
N ARG A 355 -3.32 -17.49 11.95
CA ARG A 355 -2.28 -18.53 12.12
C ARG A 355 -0.91 -18.04 11.69
N GLN A 356 -0.82 -17.31 10.57
CA GLN A 356 0.45 -16.74 10.10
C GLN A 356 1.03 -15.72 11.09
N ALA A 357 0.19 -14.84 11.64
CA ALA A 357 0.60 -13.84 12.63
C ALA A 357 1.08 -14.50 13.93
N HIS A 358 0.28 -15.41 14.50
CA HIS A 358 0.63 -16.12 15.73
C HIS A 358 1.89 -16.97 15.58
N ALA A 359 2.09 -17.63 14.43
CA ALA A 359 3.32 -18.38 14.15
C ALA A 359 4.58 -17.48 14.13
N ALA A 360 4.42 -16.19 13.86
CA ALA A 360 5.49 -15.19 13.90
C ALA A 360 5.57 -14.43 15.25
N GLY A 361 4.67 -14.71 16.19
CA GLY A 361 4.58 -13.99 17.47
C GLY A 361 4.03 -12.56 17.34
N VAL A 362 3.25 -12.29 16.30
CA VAL A 362 2.62 -10.99 16.03
C VAL A 362 1.17 -11.01 16.55
N LYS A 363 0.79 -9.98 17.32
CA LYS A 363 -0.61 -9.77 17.75
C LYS A 363 -1.46 -9.43 16.53
N VAL A 364 -2.61 -10.07 16.38
CA VAL A 364 -3.53 -9.88 15.26
C VAL A 364 -4.86 -9.32 15.74
N ILE A 365 -5.20 -8.13 15.24
CA ILE A 365 -6.43 -7.41 15.55
C ILE A 365 -7.37 -7.49 14.35
N GLY A 366 -8.59 -7.95 14.59
CA GLY A 366 -9.64 -8.00 13.57
C GLY A 366 -10.41 -6.69 13.53
N ALA A 367 -10.41 -6.00 12.40
CA ALA A 367 -11.31 -4.88 12.18
C ALA A 367 -12.56 -5.36 11.44
N THR A 368 -13.73 -5.06 11.98
CA THR A 368 -15.00 -5.39 11.31
C THR A 368 -15.11 -4.64 9.97
N VAL A 369 -15.61 -5.30 8.94
CA VAL A 369 -15.85 -4.72 7.61
C VAL A 369 -16.90 -3.61 7.71
N THR A 370 -16.61 -2.43 7.15
CA THR A 370 -17.45 -1.24 7.27
C THR A 370 -18.77 -1.36 6.52
N PRO A 371 -19.78 -0.52 6.82
CA PRO A 371 -21.06 -0.56 6.14
C PRO A 371 -20.91 -0.17 4.66
N PHE A 372 -21.70 -0.76 3.76
CA PHE A 372 -21.58 -0.55 2.31
C PHE A 372 -22.93 -0.46 1.56
N LYS A 373 -24.05 -0.31 2.28
CA LYS A 373 -25.36 -0.17 1.66
C LYS A 373 -25.44 1.06 0.78
N GLY A 374 -25.76 0.83 -0.49
CA GLY A 374 -25.76 1.85 -1.55
C GLY A 374 -24.53 1.83 -2.44
N ALA A 375 -23.46 1.10 -2.07
CA ALA A 375 -22.29 0.96 -2.91
C ALA A 375 -22.63 0.28 -4.24
N ALA A 376 -21.81 0.50 -5.27
CA ALA A 376 -22.06 0.00 -6.63
C ALA A 376 -22.28 -1.52 -6.72
N TYR A 377 -21.65 -2.29 -5.82
CA TYR A 377 -21.76 -3.74 -5.74
C TYR A 377 -22.56 -4.25 -4.54
N TYR A 378 -23.33 -3.37 -3.89
CA TYR A 378 -24.20 -3.77 -2.81
C TYR A 378 -25.22 -4.83 -3.26
N SER A 379 -25.45 -5.81 -2.38
CA SER A 379 -26.57 -6.72 -2.49
C SER A 379 -26.97 -7.20 -1.10
N GLU A 380 -28.25 -7.52 -0.91
CA GLU A 380 -28.77 -8.10 0.34
C GLU A 380 -28.01 -9.39 0.73
N ARG A 381 -27.61 -10.19 -0.27
CA ARG A 381 -26.79 -11.39 -0.05
C ARG A 381 -25.38 -11.03 0.42
N GLY A 382 -24.82 -9.94 -0.11
CA GLY A 382 -23.53 -9.42 0.31
C GLY A 382 -23.57 -8.88 1.73
N GLU A 383 -24.62 -8.12 2.09
CA GLU A 383 -24.83 -7.61 3.45
C GLU A 383 -24.94 -8.74 4.47
N ALA A 384 -25.77 -9.76 4.19
CA ALA A 384 -25.85 -10.93 5.06
C ALA A 384 -24.50 -11.66 5.24
N LYS A 385 -23.64 -11.64 4.22
CA LYS A 385 -22.27 -12.20 4.30
C LYS A 385 -21.35 -11.30 5.13
N ARG A 386 -21.46 -9.98 4.98
CA ARG A 386 -20.73 -8.98 5.78
C ARG A 386 -21.09 -9.10 7.26
N ASP A 387 -22.38 -9.16 7.57
CA ASP A 387 -22.89 -9.36 8.94
C ASP A 387 -22.36 -10.65 9.54
N GLY A 388 -22.42 -11.75 8.80
CA GLY A 388 -21.91 -13.03 9.26
C GLY A 388 -20.40 -13.02 9.53
N LEU A 389 -19.63 -12.30 8.71
CA LEU A 389 -18.19 -12.12 8.94
C LEU A 389 -17.93 -11.23 10.16
N ASN A 390 -18.62 -10.10 10.27
CA ASN A 390 -18.46 -9.17 11.38
C ASN A 390 -18.88 -9.78 12.72
N GLU A 391 -19.95 -10.59 12.74
CA GLU A 391 -20.35 -11.35 13.92
C GLU A 391 -19.24 -12.32 14.34
N TRP A 392 -18.68 -13.10 13.40
CA TRP A 392 -17.55 -13.98 13.71
C TRP A 392 -16.32 -13.21 14.21
N ILE A 393 -15.97 -12.07 13.60
CA ILE A 393 -14.86 -11.21 14.07
C ILE A 393 -15.10 -10.81 15.53
N ARG A 394 -16.31 -10.36 15.88
CA ARG A 394 -16.64 -9.87 17.22
C ARG A 394 -16.71 -10.96 18.29
N THR A 395 -17.26 -12.12 17.98
CA THR A 395 -17.71 -13.07 19.01
C THR A 395 -16.97 -14.39 19.05
N SER A 396 -16.18 -14.73 18.01
CA SER A 396 -15.46 -16.01 17.97
C SER A 396 -14.33 -16.13 19.00
N GLY A 397 -13.71 -15.00 19.38
CA GLY A 397 -12.49 -14.98 20.18
C GLY A 397 -11.25 -15.50 19.44
N GLU A 398 -11.27 -15.57 18.10
CA GLU A 398 -10.14 -16.04 17.31
C GLU A 398 -9.10 -14.94 17.01
N TYR A 399 -9.53 -13.68 16.94
CA TYR A 399 -8.63 -12.53 16.96
C TYR A 399 -8.19 -12.20 18.38
N ASP A 400 -6.99 -11.66 18.54
CA ASP A 400 -6.48 -11.27 19.86
C ASP A 400 -7.27 -10.08 20.41
N GLU A 401 -7.65 -9.14 19.54
CA GLU A 401 -8.54 -8.00 19.84
C GLU A 401 -9.38 -7.63 18.62
N VAL A 402 -10.42 -6.81 18.85
CA VAL A 402 -11.35 -6.37 17.80
C VAL A 402 -11.49 -4.86 17.79
N VAL A 403 -11.47 -4.27 16.59
CA VAL A 403 -11.88 -2.87 16.38
C VAL A 403 -13.17 -2.85 15.57
N ASP A 404 -14.25 -2.35 16.18
CA ASP A 404 -15.59 -2.33 15.57
C ASP A 404 -15.79 -1.11 14.67
N LEU A 405 -15.11 -1.11 13.51
CA LEU A 405 -15.21 -0.06 12.49
C LEU A 405 -16.58 0.01 11.80
N ASP A 406 -17.31 -1.10 11.80
CA ASP A 406 -18.68 -1.18 11.31
C ASP A 406 -19.57 -0.22 12.11
N ARG A 407 -19.57 -0.37 13.44
CA ARG A 407 -20.30 0.56 14.33
C ARG A 407 -19.72 1.96 14.34
N ALA A 408 -18.39 2.10 14.25
CA ALA A 408 -17.76 3.42 14.28
C ALA A 408 -18.18 4.31 13.11
N LEU A 409 -18.51 3.71 11.96
CA LEU A 409 -18.83 4.43 10.73
C LEU A 409 -20.29 4.36 10.29
N ALA A 410 -21.12 3.53 10.94
CA ALA A 410 -22.54 3.37 10.63
C ALA A 410 -23.36 4.66 10.77
N ASP A 411 -24.30 4.86 9.85
CA ASP A 411 -25.37 5.85 10.00
C ASP A 411 -26.28 5.43 11.16
N PRO A 412 -26.52 6.28 12.18
CA PRO A 412 -27.45 5.96 13.26
C PRO A 412 -28.89 5.65 12.80
N ALA A 413 -29.28 6.09 11.61
CA ALA A 413 -30.60 5.84 11.03
C ALA A 413 -30.68 4.53 10.21
N ASP A 414 -29.55 4.01 9.73
CA ASP A 414 -29.46 2.78 8.93
C ASP A 414 -28.06 2.18 9.08
N GLN A 415 -27.91 1.17 9.94
CA GLN A 415 -26.59 0.68 10.36
C GLN A 415 -25.79 -0.01 9.24
N ASP A 416 -26.46 -0.42 8.16
CA ASP A 416 -25.82 -1.03 6.99
C ASP A 416 -25.20 0.02 6.06
N ARG A 417 -25.48 1.30 6.30
CA ARG A 417 -25.03 2.43 5.48
C ARG A 417 -23.93 3.22 6.19
N LEU A 418 -22.96 3.68 5.41
CA LEU A 418 -21.94 4.60 5.89
C LEU A 418 -22.58 5.95 6.27
N ALA A 419 -22.28 6.46 7.45
CA ALA A 419 -22.80 7.75 7.89
C ALA A 419 -22.44 8.84 6.88
N PRO A 420 -23.36 9.73 6.48
CA PRO A 420 -23.10 10.74 5.45
C PRO A 420 -21.90 11.65 5.72
N ALA A 421 -21.57 11.88 6.99
CA ALA A 421 -20.40 12.67 7.38
C ALA A 421 -19.06 11.96 7.07
N TYR A 422 -19.09 10.64 6.97
CA TYR A 422 -17.93 9.78 6.76
C TYR A 422 -17.86 9.26 5.31
N ASP A 423 -18.84 9.54 4.47
CA ASP A 423 -18.94 9.00 3.11
C ASP A 423 -18.39 10.00 2.08
N VAL A 424 -17.56 9.53 1.14
CA VAL A 424 -17.15 10.33 -0.03
C VAL A 424 -18.24 10.47 -1.09
N GLY A 425 -19.35 9.75 -0.90
CA GLY A 425 -20.55 9.74 -1.74
C GLY A 425 -20.68 8.49 -2.59
N ASP A 426 -19.77 7.52 -2.47
CA ASP A 426 -19.85 6.22 -3.14
C ASP A 426 -20.42 5.11 -2.25
N HIS A 427 -20.76 5.46 -1.00
CA HIS A 427 -21.35 4.57 0.00
C HIS A 427 -20.46 3.38 0.38
N LEU A 428 -19.15 3.50 0.17
CA LEU A 428 -18.16 2.47 0.47
C LEU A 428 -16.93 3.04 1.18
N HIS A 429 -16.35 4.11 0.63
CA HIS A 429 -15.06 4.62 1.07
C HIS A 429 -15.21 5.75 2.08
N PRO A 430 -14.44 5.71 3.19
CA PRO A 430 -14.40 6.79 4.15
C PRO A 430 -13.83 8.10 3.56
N SER A 431 -14.40 9.22 3.97
CA SER A 431 -13.84 10.56 3.82
C SER A 431 -12.73 10.79 4.86
N ASP A 432 -12.03 11.93 4.80
CA ASP A 432 -11.07 12.34 5.85
C ASP A 432 -11.66 12.26 7.28
N ALA A 433 -12.95 12.57 7.43
CA ALA A 433 -13.63 12.49 8.73
C ALA A 433 -13.89 11.03 9.13
N GLY A 434 -14.25 10.17 8.17
CA GLY A 434 -14.41 8.74 8.41
C GLY A 434 -13.09 8.07 8.78
N TYR A 435 -12.00 8.37 8.08
CA TYR A 435 -10.67 7.85 8.42
C TYR A 435 -10.19 8.28 9.80
N ARG A 436 -10.53 9.50 10.23
CA ARG A 436 -10.30 9.94 11.61
C ARG A 436 -11.11 9.11 12.61
N ALA A 437 -12.40 8.91 12.35
CA ALA A 437 -13.26 8.10 13.22
C ALA A 437 -12.75 6.65 13.34
N MET A 438 -12.28 6.05 12.23
CA MET A 438 -11.63 4.73 12.25
C MET A 438 -10.41 4.73 13.16
N ALA A 439 -9.51 5.71 12.99
CA ALA A 439 -8.32 5.79 13.81
C ALA A 439 -8.65 6.03 15.28
N GLU A 440 -9.68 6.81 15.61
CA GLU A 440 -10.14 7.07 16.98
C GLU A 440 -10.77 5.84 17.65
N ALA A 441 -11.38 4.93 16.88
CA ALA A 441 -11.93 3.67 17.38
C ALA A 441 -10.86 2.66 17.82
N VAL A 442 -9.60 2.83 17.37
CA VAL A 442 -8.49 1.97 17.79
C VAL A 442 -8.03 2.36 19.19
N ASP A 443 -8.05 1.42 20.15
CA ASP A 443 -7.40 1.64 21.44
C ASP A 443 -5.88 1.52 21.29
N LEU A 444 -5.13 2.55 21.72
CA LEU A 444 -3.68 2.56 21.62
C LEU A 444 -3.01 1.62 22.64
N ASP A 445 -3.68 1.34 23.76
CA ASP A 445 -3.15 0.45 24.80
C ASP A 445 -3.23 -1.02 24.37
N GLU A 446 -4.11 -1.33 23.40
CA GLU A 446 -4.21 -2.64 22.77
C GLU A 446 -3.17 -2.91 21.69
N LEU A 447 -2.35 -1.92 21.32
CA LEU A 447 -1.39 -2.02 20.22
C LEU A 447 0.02 -2.43 20.60
#